data_AF-A0A139CKX9-F1
#
_entry.id   AF-A0A139CKX9-F1
#
_cell.length_a   1.000
_cell.length_b   1.000
_cell.length_c   1.000
_cell.angle_alpha   90.00
_cell.angle_beta   90.00
_cell.angle_gamma   90.00
#
_symmetry.space_group_name_H-M   'P 1'
#
loop_
_entity.id
_entity.type
_entity.pdbx_description
1 polymer ?
#
loop_
_entity_poly.entity_id
_entity_poly.type
_entity_poly.pdbx_seq_one_letter_code
_entity_poly.pdbx_strand_id
1 'polypeptide(L)'
;MNKMQSWSVAQLQETDPYEFEKLLAQLFRNMGYLVEETQLSRDRGIDLIIRIDHFGLTHTWIVQAKRYTDSVGVKAIREYSSLRHRDRVDGVIIVTTSHFTKEAQEEAAEHNVKLIDGNLLAGMLNHYLPSGNTADQSAGVPGEDDRKPESSTVLRIGEEIISREIVSLEKERYTMVISNKNIFFKKETNGLLSKKESVELRILLKDLIGIHVEKQHLFLIAGRKDLTVYPLSGKSKDKIAEILENLRPEYIRGEHLILSSRKSSSMTILTNKRLVLLEIGDSITKEIMLSKIVEMEVEGGFLKRDRLMISESSAGMNKHYLEVDDIHRWKEKIEQNVKVN
;
A
#
# COMPACT_ATOMS: atom_id res chain seq x y z
N MET A 1 -4.63 -33.55 -12.15
CA MET A 1 -3.87 -32.71 -13.12
C MET A 1 -4.91 -31.92 -13.91
N ASN A 2 -5.33 -30.75 -13.38
CA ASN A 2 -6.24 -29.87 -14.11
C ASN A 2 -5.42 -29.12 -15.16
N LYS A 3 -5.72 -29.35 -16.44
CA LYS A 3 -5.20 -28.50 -17.52
C LYS A 3 -5.65 -27.07 -17.23
N MET A 4 -4.72 -26.17 -16.90
CA MET A 4 -5.00 -24.74 -16.91
C MET A 4 -5.42 -24.39 -18.33
N GLN A 5 -6.68 -24.03 -18.53
CA GLN A 5 -7.14 -23.48 -19.80
C GLN A 5 -6.52 -22.09 -19.95
N SER A 6 -5.62 -21.94 -20.93
CA SER A 6 -5.07 -20.65 -21.30
C SER A 6 -5.95 -20.00 -22.36
N TRP A 7 -6.34 -18.75 -22.16
CA TRP A 7 -6.97 -17.89 -23.17
C TRP A 7 -6.06 -17.77 -24.40
N SER A 8 -6.66 -17.94 -25.57
CA SER A 8 -6.01 -17.76 -26.87
C SER A 8 -6.79 -16.77 -27.73
N VAL A 9 -6.12 -16.15 -28.71
CA VAL A 9 -6.76 -15.19 -29.62
C VAL A 9 -7.93 -15.82 -30.38
N ALA A 10 -7.79 -17.06 -30.82
CA ALA A 10 -8.85 -17.81 -31.51
C ALA A 10 -10.12 -17.91 -30.65
N GLN A 11 -9.98 -18.26 -29.37
CA GLN A 11 -11.11 -18.31 -28.44
C GLN A 11 -11.78 -16.95 -28.26
N LEU A 12 -11.01 -15.87 -28.18
CA LEU A 12 -11.55 -14.51 -28.02
C LEU A 12 -12.33 -14.06 -29.27
N GLN A 13 -11.91 -14.48 -30.45
CA GLN A 13 -12.62 -14.19 -31.70
C GLN A 13 -13.95 -14.95 -31.79
N GLU A 14 -14.05 -16.12 -31.16
CA GLU A 14 -15.27 -16.93 -31.11
C GLU A 14 -16.28 -16.46 -30.04
N THR A 15 -15.87 -15.64 -29.07
CA THR A 15 -16.75 -15.10 -28.03
C THR A 15 -17.83 -14.19 -28.62
N ASP A 16 -19.06 -14.30 -28.11
CA ASP A 16 -20.15 -13.38 -28.45
C ASP A 16 -19.78 -11.92 -28.06
N PRO A 17 -20.15 -10.89 -28.86
CA PRO A 17 -19.81 -9.50 -28.54
C PRO A 17 -20.19 -9.05 -27.13
N TYR A 18 -21.37 -9.43 -26.64
CA TYR A 18 -21.83 -9.05 -25.31
C TYR A 18 -21.04 -9.78 -24.21
N GLU A 19 -20.74 -11.06 -24.43
CA GLU A 19 -19.88 -11.83 -23.52
C GLU A 19 -18.42 -11.35 -23.56
N PHE A 20 -17.97 -10.80 -24.69
CA PHE A 20 -16.65 -10.17 -24.81
C PHE A 20 -16.57 -8.88 -23.98
N GLU A 21 -17.59 -8.02 -24.04
CA GLU A 21 -17.67 -6.83 -23.19
C GLU A 21 -17.67 -7.18 -21.69
N LYS A 22 -18.45 -8.19 -21.29
CA LYS A 22 -18.44 -8.72 -19.91
C LYS A 22 -17.08 -9.26 -19.51
N LEU A 23 -16.41 -10.00 -20.40
CA LEU A 23 -15.07 -10.53 -20.14
C LEU A 23 -14.07 -9.39 -19.92
N LEU A 24 -14.15 -8.32 -20.71
CA LEU A 24 -13.34 -7.12 -20.50
C LEU A 24 -13.68 -6.43 -19.19
N ALA A 25 -14.97 -6.32 -18.84
CA ALA A 25 -15.37 -5.76 -17.55
C ALA A 25 -14.80 -6.57 -16.37
N GLN A 26 -14.85 -7.90 -16.45
CA GLN A 26 -14.27 -8.80 -15.45
C GLN A 26 -12.74 -8.65 -15.37
N LEU A 27 -12.08 -8.57 -16.53
CA LEU A 27 -10.63 -8.32 -16.62
C LEU A 27 -10.26 -7.02 -15.92
N PHE A 28 -10.91 -5.90 -16.26
CA PHE A 28 -10.61 -4.60 -15.66
C PHE A 28 -10.94 -4.55 -14.17
N ARG A 29 -12.02 -5.20 -13.71
CA ARG A 29 -12.32 -5.35 -12.26
C ARG A 29 -11.18 -6.08 -11.54
N ASN A 30 -10.70 -7.19 -12.10
CA ASN A 30 -9.58 -7.96 -11.52
C ASN A 30 -8.23 -7.24 -11.62
N MET A 31 -8.10 -6.29 -12.54
CA MET A 31 -6.97 -5.37 -12.59
C MET A 31 -7.06 -4.22 -11.56
N GLY A 32 -8.15 -4.13 -10.79
CA GLY A 32 -8.35 -3.13 -9.73
C GLY A 32 -9.08 -1.86 -10.18
N TYR A 33 -9.70 -1.85 -11.36
CA TYR A 33 -10.50 -0.73 -11.84
C TYR A 33 -11.95 -0.83 -11.33
N LEU A 34 -12.56 0.32 -11.05
CA LEU A 34 -14.01 0.45 -11.00
C LEU A 34 -14.53 0.43 -12.43
N VAL A 35 -15.50 -0.44 -12.73
CA VAL A 35 -16.01 -0.62 -14.09
C VAL A 35 -17.50 -0.30 -14.13
N GLU A 36 -17.87 0.59 -15.03
CA GLU A 36 -19.23 0.94 -15.39
C GLU A 36 -19.50 0.44 -16.82
N GLU A 37 -20.39 -0.55 -16.94
CA GLU A 37 -20.85 -1.06 -18.23
C GLU A 37 -21.88 -0.08 -18.82
N THR A 38 -21.69 0.34 -20.07
CA THR A 38 -22.61 1.28 -20.71
C THR A 38 -23.69 0.54 -21.49
N GLN A 39 -24.92 1.07 -21.51
CA GLN A 39 -26.01 0.39 -22.22
C GLN A 39 -25.92 0.62 -23.73
N LEU A 40 -25.98 -0.51 -24.44
CA LEU A 40 -25.75 -0.75 -25.88
C LEU A 40 -26.58 0.07 -26.90
N SER A 41 -27.23 1.18 -26.55
CA SER A 41 -28.07 1.91 -27.52
C SER A 41 -28.00 3.44 -27.53
N ARG A 42 -27.25 4.10 -26.63
CA ARG A 42 -27.26 5.58 -26.58
C ARG A 42 -25.91 6.28 -26.60
N ASP A 43 -24.81 5.58 -26.30
CA ASP A 43 -23.52 6.24 -26.04
C ASP A 43 -22.47 6.13 -27.15
N ARG A 44 -22.88 6.28 -28.42
CA ARG A 44 -21.97 6.54 -29.57
C ARG A 44 -20.75 5.60 -29.67
N GLY A 45 -20.90 4.32 -29.31
CA GLY A 45 -19.77 3.37 -29.28
C GLY A 45 -18.83 3.68 -28.13
N ILE A 46 -19.30 3.47 -26.90
CA ILE A 46 -18.51 3.24 -25.70
C ILE A 46 -19.03 1.92 -25.19
N ASP A 47 -18.13 1.03 -24.75
CA ASP A 47 -18.56 -0.25 -24.21
C ASP A 47 -18.40 -0.23 -22.68
N LEU A 48 -17.24 0.24 -22.19
CA LEU A 48 -16.98 0.37 -20.75
C LEU A 48 -16.42 1.75 -20.39
N ILE A 49 -16.76 2.23 -19.20
CA ILE A 49 -16.04 3.31 -18.52
C ILE A 49 -15.31 2.70 -17.33
N ILE A 50 -13.99 2.84 -17.30
CA ILE A 50 -13.18 2.33 -16.20
C ILE A 50 -12.56 3.50 -15.44
N ARG A 51 -12.55 3.41 -14.11
CA ARG A 51 -11.95 4.42 -13.24
C ARG A 51 -10.92 3.76 -12.35
N ILE A 52 -9.80 4.44 -12.15
CA ILE A 52 -8.83 4.05 -11.15
C ILE A 52 -8.46 5.27 -10.33
N ASP A 53 -8.64 5.12 -9.02
CA ASP A 53 -8.28 6.15 -8.07
C ASP A 53 -6.85 5.85 -7.61
N HIS A 54 -5.94 6.73 -8.00
CA HIS A 54 -4.57 6.70 -7.52
C HIS A 54 -4.28 8.01 -6.85
N PHE A 55 -3.83 7.94 -5.60
CA PHE A 55 -3.26 9.10 -4.96
C PHE A 55 -4.21 10.31 -4.83
N GLY A 56 -5.53 10.06 -4.78
CA GLY A 56 -6.56 11.11 -4.71
C GLY A 56 -6.92 11.71 -6.07
N LEU A 57 -6.29 11.23 -7.13
CA LEU A 57 -6.62 11.53 -8.52
C LEU A 57 -7.42 10.37 -9.10
N THR A 58 -8.60 10.68 -9.64
CA THR A 58 -9.40 9.73 -10.39
C THR A 58 -9.02 9.83 -11.84
N HIS A 59 -8.50 8.75 -12.41
CA HIS A 59 -8.30 8.63 -13.85
C HIS A 59 -9.44 7.82 -14.47
N THR A 60 -10.21 8.45 -15.32
CA THR A 60 -11.33 7.86 -16.03
C THR A 60 -10.93 7.57 -17.47
N TRP A 61 -11.06 6.31 -17.88
CA TRP A 61 -10.78 5.86 -19.23
C TRP A 61 -12.04 5.32 -19.87
N ILE A 62 -12.24 5.68 -21.13
CA ILE A 62 -13.23 5.04 -21.99
C ILE A 62 -12.58 3.83 -22.63
N VAL A 63 -13.25 2.68 -22.60
CA VAL A 63 -12.82 1.47 -23.28
C VAL A 63 -13.78 1.19 -24.42
N GLN A 64 -13.23 1.07 -25.61
CA GLN A 64 -13.92 0.55 -26.79
C GLN A 64 -13.40 -0.85 -27.11
N ALA A 65 -14.29 -1.82 -27.12
CA ALA A 65 -14.08 -3.17 -27.60
C ALA A 65 -14.39 -3.26 -29.11
N LYS A 66 -13.49 -3.90 -29.85
CA LYS A 66 -13.62 -4.22 -31.27
C LYS A 66 -13.29 -5.68 -31.48
N ARG A 67 -14.30 -6.54 -31.44
CA ARG A 67 -14.14 -7.96 -31.76
C ARG A 67 -14.05 -8.13 -33.29
N TYR A 68 -12.88 -7.90 -33.86
CA TYR A 68 -12.61 -8.01 -35.30
C TYR A 68 -11.70 -9.20 -35.61
N THR A 69 -11.83 -9.74 -36.81
CA THR A 69 -10.87 -10.65 -37.43
C THR A 69 -9.80 -9.87 -38.19
N ASP A 70 -10.21 -8.78 -38.88
CA ASP A 70 -9.33 -7.92 -39.65
C ASP A 70 -8.58 -6.91 -38.79
N SER A 71 -7.48 -6.38 -39.35
CA SER A 71 -6.64 -5.40 -38.66
C SER A 71 -7.39 -4.07 -38.46
N VAL A 72 -7.14 -3.45 -37.31
CA VAL A 72 -7.71 -2.15 -36.95
C VAL A 72 -6.81 -1.04 -37.51
N GLY A 73 -7.35 -0.26 -38.44
CA GLY A 73 -6.66 0.87 -39.08
C GLY A 73 -6.91 2.23 -38.44
N VAL A 74 -6.21 3.24 -38.96
CA VAL A 74 -6.21 4.66 -38.51
C VAL A 74 -7.60 5.24 -38.28
N LYS A 75 -8.58 4.90 -39.12
CA LYS A 75 -9.95 5.42 -39.03
C LYS A 75 -10.56 5.19 -37.65
N ALA A 76 -10.40 4.00 -37.09
CA ALA A 76 -10.94 3.68 -35.77
C ALA A 76 -10.28 4.52 -34.67
N ILE A 77 -8.95 4.71 -34.75
CA ILE A 77 -8.21 5.53 -33.79
C ILE A 77 -8.73 6.97 -33.79
N ARG A 78 -8.92 7.56 -34.97
CA ARG A 78 -9.43 8.94 -35.13
C ARG A 78 -10.87 9.10 -34.67
N GLU A 79 -11.71 8.11 -34.92
CA GLU A 79 -13.10 8.11 -34.49
C GLU A 79 -13.20 8.19 -32.96
N TYR A 80 -12.47 7.32 -32.26
CA TYR A 80 -12.55 7.20 -30.81
C TYR A 80 -11.66 8.19 -30.06
N SER A 81 -10.61 8.74 -30.68
CA SER A 81 -9.75 9.74 -30.03
C SER A 81 -10.53 10.98 -29.60
N SER A 82 -11.62 11.31 -30.30
CA SER A 82 -12.52 12.42 -29.95
C SER A 82 -13.24 12.23 -28.62
N LEU A 83 -13.42 10.99 -28.16
CA LEU A 83 -14.14 10.67 -26.91
C LEU A 83 -13.42 11.17 -25.65
N ARG A 84 -12.11 11.41 -25.73
CA ARG A 84 -11.32 12.03 -24.64
C ARG A 84 -11.78 13.45 -24.32
N HIS A 85 -12.51 14.11 -25.21
CA HIS A 85 -12.99 15.47 -25.01
C HIS A 85 -14.34 15.53 -24.27
N ARG A 86 -14.88 14.38 -23.84
CA ARG A 86 -16.00 14.35 -22.90
C ARG A 86 -15.55 14.79 -21.51
N ASP A 87 -16.44 15.44 -20.78
CA ASP A 87 -16.15 15.88 -19.42
C ASP A 87 -15.68 14.71 -18.54
N ARG A 88 -14.56 14.91 -17.83
CA ARG A 88 -13.97 13.95 -16.88
C ARG A 88 -13.47 12.65 -17.49
N VAL A 89 -12.99 12.66 -18.75
CA VAL A 89 -12.30 11.53 -19.39
C VAL A 89 -10.82 11.89 -19.62
N ASP A 90 -9.92 11.07 -19.11
CA ASP A 90 -8.48 11.26 -19.20
C ASP A 90 -7.85 10.58 -20.43
N GLY A 91 -8.52 9.55 -20.96
CA GLY A 91 -8.03 8.87 -22.14
C GLY A 91 -8.97 7.78 -22.65
N VAL A 92 -8.54 7.17 -23.75
CA VAL A 92 -9.30 6.15 -24.47
C VAL A 92 -8.42 4.91 -24.64
N ILE A 93 -9.01 3.75 -24.41
CA ILE A 93 -8.41 2.43 -24.66
C ILE A 93 -9.21 1.76 -25.77
N ILE A 94 -8.53 1.32 -26.82
CA ILE A 94 -9.14 0.48 -27.85
C ILE A 94 -8.62 -0.94 -27.67
N VAL A 95 -9.54 -1.87 -27.47
CA VAL A 95 -9.27 -3.29 -27.29
C VAL A 95 -9.75 -4.04 -28.53
N THR A 96 -8.91 -4.89 -29.12
CA THR A 96 -9.27 -5.72 -30.27
C THR A 96 -8.84 -7.17 -30.09
N THR A 97 -9.60 -8.08 -30.70
CA THR A 97 -9.23 -9.50 -30.84
C THR A 97 -8.30 -9.77 -32.03
N SER A 98 -7.90 -8.73 -32.78
CA SER A 98 -6.96 -8.81 -33.91
C SER A 98 -5.71 -7.96 -33.63
N HIS A 99 -5.11 -7.38 -34.67
CA HIS A 99 -3.94 -6.52 -34.59
C HIS A 99 -4.23 -5.09 -35.06
N PHE A 100 -3.41 -4.14 -34.64
CA PHE A 100 -3.42 -2.78 -35.19
C PHE A 100 -2.43 -2.65 -36.33
N THR A 101 -2.75 -1.88 -37.36
CA THR A 101 -1.75 -1.53 -38.38
C THR A 101 -0.68 -0.62 -37.78
N LYS A 102 0.49 -0.55 -38.43
CA LYS A 102 1.59 0.31 -37.97
C LYS A 102 1.15 1.78 -37.92
N GLU A 103 0.42 2.22 -38.93
CA GLU A 103 -0.13 3.57 -39.02
C GLU A 103 -1.13 3.84 -37.90
N ALA A 104 -1.95 2.85 -37.51
CA ALA A 104 -2.86 2.98 -36.39
C ALA A 104 -2.12 3.10 -35.04
N GLN A 105 -0.98 2.41 -34.88
CA GLN A 105 -0.13 2.55 -33.69
C GLN A 105 0.51 3.93 -33.61
N GLU A 106 1.02 4.45 -34.73
CA GLU A 106 1.58 5.80 -34.84
C GLU A 106 0.51 6.85 -34.50
N GLU A 107 -0.67 6.78 -35.11
CA GLU A 107 -1.80 7.67 -34.85
C GLU A 107 -2.27 7.61 -33.38
N ALA A 108 -2.27 6.43 -32.77
CA ALA A 108 -2.69 6.26 -31.38
C ALA A 108 -1.70 6.94 -30.41
N ALA A 109 -0.40 6.90 -30.72
CA ALA A 109 0.61 7.60 -29.95
C ALA A 109 0.42 9.13 -30.02
N GLU A 110 0.12 9.67 -31.20
CA GLU A 110 -0.15 11.11 -31.41
C GLU A 110 -1.41 11.59 -30.65
N HIS A 111 -2.39 10.69 -30.48
CA HIS A 111 -3.68 11.02 -29.88
C HIS A 111 -3.88 10.53 -28.45
N ASN A 112 -2.82 10.02 -27.82
CA ASN A 112 -2.83 9.43 -26.47
C ASN A 112 -3.93 8.35 -26.30
N VAL A 113 -4.12 7.53 -27.34
CA VAL A 113 -5.01 6.36 -27.31
C VAL A 113 -4.18 5.14 -26.93
N LYS A 114 -4.64 4.35 -25.95
CA LYS A 114 -4.00 3.10 -25.57
C LYS A 114 -4.56 1.95 -26.41
N LEU A 115 -3.69 1.05 -26.82
CA LEU A 115 -4.03 -0.07 -27.69
C LEU A 115 -3.82 -1.39 -26.95
N ILE A 116 -4.83 -2.25 -26.97
CA ILE A 116 -4.75 -3.62 -26.47
C ILE A 116 -5.12 -4.55 -27.63
N ASP A 117 -4.12 -5.22 -28.21
CA ASP A 117 -4.33 -6.16 -29.31
C ASP A 117 -4.64 -7.58 -28.80
N GLY A 118 -4.98 -8.50 -29.71
CA GLY A 118 -5.44 -9.83 -29.34
C GLY A 118 -4.40 -10.63 -28.53
N ASN A 119 -3.13 -10.55 -28.91
CA ASN A 119 -2.05 -11.23 -28.21
C ASN A 119 -1.88 -10.68 -26.80
N LEU A 120 -1.90 -9.35 -26.68
CA LEU A 120 -1.77 -8.68 -25.41
C LEU A 120 -2.96 -8.98 -24.49
N LEU A 121 -4.17 -8.92 -25.04
CA LEU A 121 -5.41 -9.25 -24.35
C LEU A 121 -5.37 -10.68 -23.81
N ALA A 122 -4.98 -11.66 -24.62
CA ALA A 122 -4.82 -13.04 -24.18
C ALA A 122 -3.81 -13.17 -23.04
N GLY A 123 -2.67 -12.47 -23.12
CA GLY A 123 -1.68 -12.40 -22.04
C GLY A 123 -2.25 -11.81 -20.75
N MET A 124 -3.01 -10.72 -20.85
CA MET A 124 -3.68 -10.08 -19.71
C MET A 124 -4.71 -11.02 -19.07
N LEU A 125 -5.55 -11.67 -19.86
CA LEU A 125 -6.56 -12.61 -19.39
C LEU A 125 -5.93 -13.82 -18.70
N ASN A 126 -4.84 -14.37 -19.25
CA ASN A 126 -4.12 -15.47 -18.61
C ASN A 126 -3.50 -15.09 -17.27
N HIS A 127 -3.13 -13.81 -17.09
CA HIS A 127 -2.58 -13.32 -15.83
C HIS A 127 -3.65 -13.02 -14.78
N TYR A 128 -4.72 -12.32 -15.16
CA TYR A 128 -5.75 -11.82 -14.24
C TYR A 128 -6.98 -12.75 -14.10
N LEU A 129 -7.14 -13.70 -15.02
CA LEU A 129 -8.24 -14.68 -15.07
C LEU A 129 -7.73 -16.11 -15.41
N PRO A 130 -6.78 -16.67 -14.63
CA PRO A 130 -6.12 -17.95 -14.94
C PRO A 130 -7.01 -19.20 -14.85
N SER A 131 -8.24 -19.09 -14.32
CA SER A 131 -9.14 -20.23 -14.11
C SER A 131 -10.31 -20.34 -15.09
N GLY A 132 -10.38 -19.50 -16.14
CA GLY A 132 -11.38 -19.64 -17.21
C GLY A 132 -12.86 -19.56 -16.80
N ASN A 133 -13.17 -19.16 -15.56
CA ASN A 133 -14.55 -19.14 -15.07
C ASN A 133 -15.29 -17.88 -15.57
N THR A 134 -16.10 -18.06 -16.62
CA THR A 134 -17.13 -17.13 -17.10
C THR A 134 -18.49 -17.35 -16.43
N ALA A 135 -18.55 -18.12 -15.34
CA ALA A 135 -19.80 -18.41 -14.64
C ALA A 135 -20.30 -17.20 -13.84
N ASP A 136 -21.37 -16.63 -14.39
CA ASP A 136 -22.36 -15.73 -13.78
C ASP A 136 -22.44 -15.79 -12.25
N GLN A 137 -22.12 -14.67 -11.59
CA GLN A 137 -22.53 -14.38 -10.22
C GLN A 137 -23.47 -13.18 -10.23
N SER A 138 -24.64 -13.35 -10.84
CA SER A 138 -25.86 -12.66 -10.43
C SER A 138 -26.33 -13.19 -9.07
N ALA A 139 -25.72 -12.71 -7.98
CA ALA A 139 -26.23 -12.96 -6.63
C ALA A 139 -25.83 -11.85 -5.65
N GLY A 140 -26.73 -10.88 -5.51
CA GLY A 140 -26.85 -9.97 -4.36
C GLY A 140 -25.76 -8.90 -4.29
N VAL A 141 -26.17 -7.63 -4.32
CA VAL A 141 -25.38 -6.53 -3.76
C VAL A 141 -25.00 -6.95 -2.34
N PRO A 142 -23.74 -7.29 -2.05
CA PRO A 142 -23.28 -7.37 -0.67
C PRO A 142 -23.14 -5.91 -0.22
N GLY A 143 -23.62 -5.61 0.97
CA GLY A 143 -23.48 -4.29 1.57
C GLY A 143 -22.06 -3.76 1.41
N GLU A 144 -21.98 -2.45 1.30
CA GLU A 144 -20.80 -1.63 1.08
C GLU A 144 -19.80 -1.72 2.26
N ASP A 145 -19.30 -2.92 2.57
CA ASP A 145 -18.19 -3.17 3.47
C ASP A 145 -17.64 -4.60 3.23
N ASP A 146 -16.34 -4.80 3.47
CA ASP A 146 -15.70 -6.10 3.69
C ASP A 146 -15.12 -7.00 2.58
N ARG A 147 -15.08 -6.66 1.29
CA ARG A 147 -14.19 -7.41 0.35
C ARG A 147 -13.51 -6.54 -0.70
N LYS A 148 -12.40 -5.88 -0.32
CA LYS A 148 -11.43 -5.33 -1.28
C LYS A 148 -10.20 -6.25 -1.40
N PRO A 149 -9.75 -6.59 -2.62
CA PRO A 149 -8.48 -7.27 -2.80
C PRO A 149 -7.34 -6.36 -2.35
N GLU A 150 -6.42 -6.91 -1.56
CA GLU A 150 -5.18 -6.27 -1.11
C GLU A 150 -4.20 -6.05 -2.28
N SER A 151 -4.58 -5.35 -3.35
CA SER A 151 -3.62 -4.98 -4.41
C SER A 151 -4.13 -3.94 -5.41
N SER A 152 -4.58 -2.78 -4.94
CA SER A 152 -4.56 -1.53 -5.74
C SER A 152 -4.90 -0.35 -4.83
N THR A 153 -4.02 0.65 -4.79
CA THR A 153 -4.02 1.76 -3.83
C THR A 153 -5.12 2.78 -4.14
N VAL A 154 -6.39 2.43 -3.93
CA VAL A 154 -7.46 3.43 -3.84
C VAL A 154 -7.28 4.16 -2.52
N LEU A 155 -6.75 5.39 -2.58
CA LEU A 155 -6.78 6.29 -1.43
C LEU A 155 -8.23 6.43 -0.97
N ARG A 156 -8.47 6.33 0.34
CA ARG A 156 -9.83 6.50 0.87
C ARG A 156 -10.25 7.96 0.74
N ILE A 157 -11.55 8.24 0.65
CA ILE A 157 -12.08 9.62 0.65
C ILE A 157 -11.46 10.41 1.82
N GLY A 158 -10.93 11.60 1.51
CA GLY A 158 -10.21 12.47 2.46
C GLY A 158 -8.79 12.02 2.84
N GLU A 159 -8.17 11.14 2.05
CA GLU A 159 -6.76 10.80 2.18
C GLU A 159 -5.91 11.61 1.19
N GLU A 160 -4.95 12.39 1.70
CA GLU A 160 -4.10 13.30 0.94
C GLU A 160 -2.63 12.93 1.11
N ILE A 161 -1.86 12.98 0.02
CA ILE A 161 -0.44 12.66 0.04
C ILE A 161 0.37 13.87 0.40
N ILE A 162 1.27 13.67 1.35
CA ILE A 162 2.12 14.69 1.91
C ILE A 162 3.52 14.57 1.32
N SER A 163 4.06 13.35 1.19
CA SER A 163 5.38 13.17 0.57
C SER A 163 5.60 11.81 -0.08
N ARG A 164 6.58 11.76 -0.97
CA ARG A 164 7.14 10.55 -1.58
C ARG A 164 8.66 10.59 -1.45
N GLU A 165 9.24 9.62 -0.77
CA GLU A 165 10.68 9.57 -0.50
C GLU A 165 11.26 8.21 -0.86
N ILE A 166 12.48 8.18 -1.37
CA ILE A 166 13.20 6.92 -1.59
C ILE A 166 13.93 6.56 -0.31
N VAL A 167 13.57 5.43 0.26
CA VAL A 167 14.17 4.89 1.49
C VAL A 167 14.64 3.47 1.26
N SER A 168 15.63 3.05 2.04
CA SER A 168 15.98 1.65 2.18
C SER A 168 15.41 1.15 3.50
N LEU A 169 14.62 0.08 3.42
CA LEU A 169 14.16 -0.69 4.57
C LEU A 169 14.88 -2.04 4.49
N GLU A 170 15.60 -2.39 5.56
CA GLU A 170 16.52 -3.52 5.59
C GLU A 170 17.61 -3.42 4.50
N LYS A 171 17.48 -4.16 3.39
CA LYS A 171 18.43 -4.18 2.26
C LYS A 171 17.79 -3.81 0.93
N GLU A 172 16.51 -3.46 0.94
CA GLU A 172 15.75 -3.21 -0.27
C GLU A 172 15.29 -1.75 -0.34
N ARG A 173 15.18 -1.24 -1.57
CA ARG A 173 14.78 0.14 -1.83
C ARG A 173 13.29 0.20 -2.09
N TYR A 174 12.65 1.18 -1.46
CA TYR A 174 11.23 1.43 -1.55
C TYR A 174 10.96 2.90 -1.85
N THR A 175 9.84 3.16 -2.53
CA THR A 175 9.19 4.46 -2.51
C THR A 175 8.27 4.51 -1.30
N MET A 176 8.65 5.28 -0.29
CA MET A 176 7.83 5.55 0.88
C MET A 176 6.85 6.68 0.54
N VAL A 177 5.55 6.40 0.58
CA VAL A 177 4.49 7.38 0.38
C VAL A 177 3.84 7.68 1.73
N ILE A 178 3.90 8.94 2.16
CA ILE A 178 3.28 9.41 3.41
C ILE A 178 2.01 10.18 3.04
N SER A 179 0.87 9.76 3.57
CA SER A 179 -0.41 10.46 3.50
C SER A 179 -0.85 10.93 4.89
N ASN A 180 -1.92 11.71 4.96
CA ASN A 180 -2.55 12.09 6.23
C ASN A 180 -3.22 10.91 6.98
N LYS A 181 -3.21 9.68 6.44
CA LYS A 181 -3.80 8.49 7.09
C LYS A 181 -2.88 7.27 7.11
N ASN A 182 -1.92 7.18 6.20
CA ASN A 182 -1.14 5.96 5.96
C ASN A 182 0.30 6.30 5.59
N ILE A 183 1.18 5.33 5.83
CA ILE A 183 2.52 5.25 5.28
C ILE A 183 2.58 3.97 4.44
N PHE A 184 2.93 4.08 3.18
CA PHE A 184 3.08 2.95 2.26
C PHE A 184 4.54 2.80 1.85
N PHE A 185 5.00 1.56 1.74
CA PHE A 185 6.28 1.23 1.10
C PHE A 185 5.98 0.50 -0.20
N LYS A 186 6.37 1.12 -1.31
CA LYS A 186 6.06 0.63 -2.65
C LYS A 186 7.31 0.17 -3.37
N LYS A 187 7.17 -0.90 -4.15
CA LYS A 187 8.16 -1.32 -5.15
C LYS A 187 7.63 -1.07 -6.56
N GLU A 188 8.50 -0.62 -7.44
CA GLU A 188 8.23 -0.68 -8.87
C GLU A 188 8.46 -2.12 -9.34
N THR A 189 7.41 -2.77 -9.82
CA THR A 189 7.51 -4.03 -10.56
C THR A 189 7.43 -3.73 -12.06
N ASN A 190 8.36 -4.28 -12.83
CA ASN A 190 8.34 -4.16 -14.28
C ASN A 190 7.23 -5.08 -14.82
N GLY A 191 6.06 -4.51 -15.11
CA GLY A 191 4.99 -5.19 -15.84
C GLY A 191 5.23 -5.14 -17.34
N LEU A 192 4.59 -6.05 -18.08
CA LEU A 192 4.70 -6.19 -19.55
C LEU A 192 4.23 -4.96 -20.35
N LEU A 193 3.46 -4.05 -19.73
CA LEU A 193 2.89 -2.87 -20.40
C LEU A 193 3.03 -1.55 -19.64
N SER A 194 3.36 -1.61 -18.35
CA SER A 194 3.60 -0.42 -17.54
C SER A 194 4.41 -0.81 -16.30
N LYS A 195 5.09 0.18 -15.72
CA LYS A 195 5.54 0.09 -14.33
C LYS A 195 4.30 -0.13 -13.45
N LYS A 196 4.25 -1.24 -12.71
CA LYS A 196 3.19 -1.51 -11.73
C LYS A 196 3.77 -1.28 -10.35
N GLU A 197 3.23 -0.34 -9.61
CA GLU A 197 3.61 -0.14 -8.22
C GLU A 197 2.86 -1.15 -7.34
N SER A 198 3.58 -2.03 -6.64
CA SER A 198 3.01 -2.86 -5.58
C SER A 198 3.24 -2.20 -4.22
N VAL A 199 2.23 -2.24 -3.36
CA VAL A 199 2.40 -1.89 -1.94
C VAL A 199 2.86 -3.14 -1.22
N GLU A 200 4.07 -3.14 -0.70
CA GLU A 200 4.66 -4.27 0.03
C GLU A 200 4.39 -4.18 1.53
N LEU A 201 4.31 -2.94 2.05
CA LEU A 201 4.02 -2.68 3.45
C LEU A 201 3.13 -1.44 3.59
N ARG A 202 2.17 -1.52 4.51
CA ARG A 202 1.28 -0.43 4.88
C ARG A 202 1.26 -0.27 6.39
N ILE A 203 1.51 0.94 6.87
CA ILE A 203 1.34 1.34 8.26
C ILE A 203 0.22 2.38 8.32
N LEU A 204 -0.82 2.12 9.12
CA LEU A 204 -1.85 3.13 9.38
C LEU A 204 -1.23 4.18 10.33
N LEU A 205 -1.38 5.48 10.03
CA LEU A 205 -0.81 6.53 10.90
C LEU A 205 -1.32 6.41 12.32
N LYS A 206 -2.61 6.10 12.52
CA LYS A 206 -3.21 5.86 13.86
C LYS A 206 -2.57 4.73 14.68
N ASP A 207 -1.73 3.90 14.05
CA ASP A 207 -1.01 2.80 14.68
C ASP A 207 0.50 3.08 14.80
N LEU A 208 0.96 4.23 14.32
CA LEU A 208 2.30 4.74 14.57
C LEU A 208 2.38 5.21 16.04
N ILE A 209 3.31 4.61 16.78
CA ILE A 209 3.58 4.95 18.18
C ILE A 209 4.53 6.15 18.25
N GLY A 210 5.52 6.20 17.36
CA GLY A 210 6.45 7.31 17.24
C GLY A 210 7.63 7.00 16.34
N ILE A 211 8.63 7.87 16.38
CA ILE A 211 9.86 7.73 15.60
C ILE A 211 11.09 7.87 16.50
N HIS A 212 12.17 7.19 16.14
CA HIS A 212 13.50 7.38 16.72
C HIS A 212 14.48 7.76 15.62
N VAL A 213 15.29 8.80 15.85
CA VAL A 213 16.21 9.34 14.84
C VAL A 213 17.64 9.23 15.34
N GLU A 214 18.49 8.65 14.51
CA GLU A 214 19.94 8.60 14.69
C GLU A 214 20.65 9.29 13.51
N LYS A 215 22.00 9.38 13.59
CA LYS A 215 22.81 10.03 12.55
C LYS A 215 22.57 9.48 11.14
N GLN A 216 22.33 8.18 10.98
CA GLN A 216 22.20 7.53 9.66
C GLN A 216 20.87 6.80 9.46
N HIS A 217 20.07 6.67 10.52
CA HIS A 217 18.86 5.84 10.51
C HIS A 217 17.68 6.61 11.11
N LEU A 218 16.49 6.30 10.63
CA LEU A 218 15.21 6.67 11.21
C LEU A 218 14.42 5.39 11.45
N PHE A 219 13.90 5.23 12.65
CA PHE A 219 13.13 4.05 13.03
C PHE A 219 11.68 4.44 13.20
N LEU A 220 10.80 3.82 12.41
CA LEU A 220 9.36 3.92 12.68
C LEU A 220 8.99 2.88 13.72
N ILE A 221 8.28 3.29 14.75
CA ILE A 221 7.78 2.40 15.79
C ILE A 221 6.27 2.36 15.65
N ALA A 222 5.72 1.21 15.27
CA ALA A 222 4.29 1.06 15.02
C ALA A 222 3.76 -0.27 15.55
N GLY A 223 2.44 -0.34 15.76
CA GLY A 223 1.77 -1.52 16.27
C GLY A 223 1.34 -1.37 17.73
N ARG A 224 0.10 -1.76 18.02
CA ARG A 224 -0.51 -1.63 19.35
C ARG A 224 -0.35 -2.89 20.20
N LYS A 225 -0.49 -4.07 19.61
CA LYS A 225 -0.25 -5.34 20.31
C LYS A 225 1.18 -5.77 20.05
N ASP A 226 1.47 -6.05 18.78
CA ASP A 226 2.78 -6.47 18.29
C ASP A 226 3.56 -5.26 17.78
N LEU A 227 4.27 -4.60 18.70
CA LEU A 227 5.07 -3.44 18.37
C LEU A 227 6.25 -3.85 17.49
N THR A 228 6.36 -3.21 16.33
CA THR A 228 7.37 -3.47 15.30
C THR A 228 8.20 -2.21 15.05
N VAL A 229 9.50 -2.40 14.83
CA VAL A 229 10.45 -1.34 14.52
C VAL A 229 10.92 -1.48 13.07
N TYR A 230 10.67 -0.45 12.26
CA TYR A 230 11.06 -0.42 10.85
C TYR A 230 12.30 0.48 10.69
N PRO A 231 13.50 -0.10 10.53
CA PRO A 231 14.73 0.66 10.34
C PRO A 231 14.83 1.21 8.92
N LEU A 232 14.72 2.52 8.78
CA LEU A 232 14.85 3.23 7.52
C LEU A 232 16.22 3.90 7.42
N SER A 233 16.83 3.82 6.24
CA SER A 233 18.01 4.59 5.88
C SER A 233 17.79 5.32 4.55
N GLY A 234 18.48 6.42 4.35
CA GLY A 234 18.35 7.23 3.14
C GLY A 234 18.66 8.70 3.37
N LYS A 235 18.83 9.44 2.27
CA LYS A 235 19.16 10.87 2.31
C LYS A 235 18.01 11.74 2.84
N SER A 236 16.77 11.26 2.74
CA SER A 236 15.57 12.00 3.13
C SER A 236 15.14 11.79 4.58
N LYS A 237 15.94 11.13 5.43
CA LYS A 237 15.52 10.77 6.80
C LYS A 237 15.06 11.97 7.64
N ASP A 238 15.75 13.10 7.54
CA ASP A 238 15.45 14.28 8.37
C ASP A 238 14.16 14.95 7.90
N LYS A 239 13.94 14.99 6.58
CA LYS A 239 12.68 15.42 5.98
C LYS A 239 11.51 14.52 6.40
N ILE A 240 11.72 13.20 6.40
CA ILE A 240 10.70 12.24 6.84
C ILE A 240 10.37 12.45 8.33
N ALA A 241 11.39 12.64 9.17
CA ALA A 241 11.22 12.91 10.59
C ALA A 241 10.37 14.16 10.82
N GLU A 242 10.70 15.26 10.13
CA GLU A 242 9.96 16.52 10.21
C GLU A 242 8.49 16.36 9.80
N ILE A 243 8.23 15.68 8.68
CA ILE A 243 6.86 15.40 8.22
C ILE A 243 6.07 14.61 9.27
N LEU A 244 6.67 13.56 9.83
CA LEU A 244 5.98 12.71 10.80
C LEU A 244 5.75 13.44 12.13
N GLU A 245 6.68 14.26 12.61
CA GLU A 245 6.44 15.11 13.78
C GLU A 245 5.32 16.13 13.53
N ASN A 246 5.21 16.69 12.33
CA ASN A 246 4.09 17.57 11.97
C ASN A 246 2.74 16.83 11.93
N LEU A 247 2.75 15.52 11.63
CA LEU A 247 1.56 14.66 11.64
C LEU A 247 1.25 14.04 13.00
N ARG A 248 2.05 14.33 14.02
CA ARG A 248 1.87 13.81 15.39
C ARG A 248 0.46 13.95 15.95
N PRO A 249 -0.28 15.06 15.74
CA PRO A 249 -1.66 15.18 16.21
C PRO A 249 -2.61 14.09 15.66
N GLU A 250 -2.31 13.52 14.50
CA GLU A 250 -3.14 12.49 13.85
C GLU A 250 -2.99 11.10 14.49
N TYR A 251 -1.84 10.82 15.13
CA TYR A 251 -1.54 9.49 15.68
C TYR A 251 -1.36 9.44 17.20
N ILE A 252 -1.15 10.58 17.88
CA ILE A 252 -0.90 10.59 19.33
C ILE A 252 -2.14 10.35 20.21
N ARG A 253 -3.34 10.18 19.64
CA ARG A 253 -4.61 10.03 20.37
C ARG A 253 -4.69 8.79 21.28
N GLY A 254 -3.70 7.89 21.24
CA GLY A 254 -3.66 6.66 22.03
C GLY A 254 -2.31 6.40 22.71
N GLU A 255 -1.75 5.23 22.41
CA GLU A 255 -0.40 4.89 22.87
C GLU A 255 0.63 5.64 22.02
N HIS A 256 1.61 6.27 22.66
CA HIS A 256 2.64 7.04 21.96
C HIS A 256 3.99 6.94 22.63
N LEU A 257 5.03 7.15 21.83
CA LEU A 257 6.42 7.13 22.24
C LEU A 257 6.74 8.31 23.16
N ILE A 258 7.35 8.02 24.30
CA ILE A 258 7.90 9.00 25.25
C ILE A 258 9.41 9.06 25.11
N LEU A 259 10.05 7.89 25.12
CA LEU A 259 11.50 7.77 25.06
C LEU A 259 11.89 6.47 24.37
N SER A 260 13.03 6.47 23.70
CA SER A 260 13.61 5.26 23.12
C SER A 260 15.12 5.35 23.13
N SER A 261 15.78 4.22 23.32
CA SER A 261 17.23 4.10 23.33
C SER A 261 17.59 2.81 22.61
N ARG A 262 18.60 2.89 21.75
CA ARG A 262 19.10 1.75 20.99
C ARG A 262 20.53 1.44 21.42
N LYS A 263 20.82 0.16 21.62
CA LYS A 263 22.16 -0.34 21.89
C LYS A 263 22.41 -1.57 21.02
N SER A 264 23.30 -1.45 20.05
CA SER A 264 23.56 -2.50 19.06
C SER A 264 22.28 -2.85 18.26
N SER A 265 21.73 -4.06 18.39
CA SER A 265 20.48 -4.50 17.75
C SER A 265 19.26 -4.38 18.68
N SER A 266 19.49 -4.18 19.98
CA SER A 266 18.44 -4.09 20.99
C SER A 266 17.90 -2.67 21.06
N MET A 267 16.58 -2.55 21.23
CA MET A 267 15.90 -1.27 21.42
C MET A 267 15.02 -1.33 22.66
N THR A 268 15.19 -0.34 23.53
CA THR A 268 14.33 -0.09 24.69
C THR A 268 13.39 1.05 24.33
N ILE A 269 12.09 0.85 24.53
CA ILE A 269 11.02 1.76 24.12
C ILE A 269 10.11 2.01 25.31
N LEU A 270 9.96 3.27 25.69
CA LEU A 270 8.99 3.73 26.68
C LEU A 270 7.82 4.42 25.97
N THR A 271 6.63 3.86 26.14
CA THR A 271 5.37 4.51 25.75
C THR A 271 4.65 5.03 26.98
N ASN A 272 3.58 5.80 26.79
CA ASN A 272 2.68 6.20 27.88
C ASN A 272 1.87 5.04 28.49
N LYS A 273 2.08 3.80 28.08
CA LYS A 273 1.39 2.61 28.61
C LYS A 273 2.33 1.52 29.10
N ARG A 274 3.45 1.33 28.42
CA ARG A 274 4.33 0.18 28.65
C ARG A 274 5.78 0.50 28.30
N LEU A 275 6.64 -0.29 28.89
CA LEU A 275 8.04 -0.40 28.55
C LEU A 275 8.24 -1.68 27.74
N VAL A 276 8.90 -1.57 26.59
CA VAL A 276 9.12 -2.67 25.64
C VAL A 276 10.61 -2.77 25.36
N LEU A 277 11.16 -3.98 25.46
CA LEU A 277 12.49 -4.33 25.00
C LEU A 277 12.32 -5.29 23.83
N LEU A 278 13.06 -5.06 22.75
CA LEU A 278 12.99 -5.88 21.54
C LEU A 278 14.34 -5.93 20.84
N GLU A 279 14.53 -6.97 20.03
CA GLU A 279 15.60 -7.03 19.03
C GLU A 279 15.05 -6.55 17.68
N ILE A 280 15.73 -5.60 17.05
CA ILE A 280 15.27 -5.03 15.79
C ILE A 280 15.32 -6.10 14.68
N GLY A 281 14.16 -6.37 14.06
CA GLY A 281 13.99 -7.42 13.04
C GLY A 281 13.53 -8.76 13.60
N ASP A 282 13.38 -8.89 14.91
CA ASP A 282 12.81 -10.06 15.59
C ASP A 282 11.60 -9.63 16.45
N SER A 283 11.31 -10.41 17.48
CA SER A 283 10.18 -10.26 18.37
C SER A 283 10.49 -9.45 19.63
N ILE A 284 9.42 -9.04 20.30
CA ILE A 284 9.49 -8.41 21.62
C ILE A 284 10.11 -9.41 22.60
N THR A 285 11.25 -9.03 23.18
CA THR A 285 11.92 -9.86 24.19
C THR A 285 11.28 -9.67 25.55
N LYS A 286 10.78 -8.46 25.83
CA LYS A 286 10.09 -8.15 27.08
C LYS A 286 9.09 -7.01 26.93
N GLU A 287 7.96 -7.15 27.61
CA GLU A 287 6.95 -6.11 27.77
C GLU A 287 6.56 -5.98 29.23
N ILE A 288 6.56 -4.75 29.75
CA ILE A 288 6.20 -4.41 31.13
C ILE A 288 5.18 -3.27 31.08
N MET A 289 3.96 -3.52 31.53
CA MET A 289 2.94 -2.47 31.64
C MET A 289 3.34 -1.47 32.73
N LEU A 290 3.29 -0.16 32.45
CA LEU A 290 3.68 0.87 33.44
C LEU A 290 2.84 0.79 34.72
N SER A 291 1.56 0.43 34.59
CA SER A 291 0.64 0.20 35.72
C SER A 291 1.07 -0.92 36.67
N LYS A 292 2.03 -1.77 36.28
CA LYS A 292 2.53 -2.89 37.11
C LYS A 292 3.90 -2.59 37.73
N ILE A 293 4.53 -1.47 37.39
CA ILE A 293 5.81 -1.07 37.97
C ILE A 293 5.55 -0.59 39.40
N VAL A 294 6.25 -1.17 40.36
CA VAL A 294 6.13 -0.84 41.80
C VAL A 294 7.32 -0.06 42.31
N GLU A 295 8.51 -0.42 41.84
CA GLU A 295 9.76 0.15 42.36
C GLU A 295 10.80 0.29 41.24
N MET A 296 11.64 1.31 41.36
CA MET A 296 12.74 1.59 40.45
C MET A 296 13.98 2.00 41.23
N GLU A 297 15.10 1.36 40.96
CA GLU A 297 16.37 1.63 41.63
C GLU A 297 17.50 1.76 40.61
N VAL A 298 18.37 2.76 40.80
CA VAL A 298 19.60 2.86 40.03
C VAL A 298 20.65 2.04 40.76
N GLU A 299 21.03 0.90 40.20
CA GLU A 299 22.08 0.04 40.73
C GLU A 299 23.40 0.33 40.01
N GLY A 300 24.45 0.70 40.73
CA GLY A 300 25.71 1.18 40.16
C GLY A 300 26.82 1.37 41.20
N GLY A 301 28.08 1.45 40.77
CA GLY A 301 29.23 1.61 41.68
C GLY A 301 30.58 1.72 40.97
N PHE A 302 31.66 1.98 41.72
CA PHE A 302 33.01 2.38 41.24
C PHE A 302 33.65 1.46 40.15
N LEU A 303 33.13 0.24 39.96
CA LEU A 303 33.61 -0.75 38.98
C LEU A 303 32.50 -1.37 38.11
N LYS A 304 31.22 -1.00 38.27
CA LYS A 304 30.10 -1.55 37.50
C LYS A 304 29.38 -0.42 36.76
N ARG A 305 28.98 -0.69 35.51
CA ARG A 305 28.10 0.21 34.77
C ARG A 305 26.76 0.31 35.50
N ASP A 306 26.31 1.55 35.69
CA ASP A 306 25.00 1.84 36.23
C ASP A 306 23.93 1.16 35.37
N ARG A 307 22.88 0.64 36.02
CA ARG A 307 21.71 0.03 35.39
C ARG A 307 20.45 0.44 36.13
N LEU A 308 19.34 0.58 35.40
CA LEU A 308 18.04 0.83 36.00
C LEU A 308 17.36 -0.51 36.28
N MET A 309 17.17 -0.85 37.55
CA MET A 309 16.33 -1.97 37.96
C MET A 309 14.87 -1.51 38.03
N ILE A 310 13.97 -2.31 37.48
CA ILE A 310 12.53 -2.12 37.54
C ILE A 310 11.90 -3.36 38.18
N SER A 311 11.16 -3.15 39.27
CA SER A 311 10.37 -4.19 39.91
C SER A 311 8.92 -4.12 39.43
N GLU A 312 8.43 -5.22 38.87
CA GLU A 312 7.05 -5.39 38.43
C GLU A 312 6.28 -6.29 39.41
N SER A 313 5.12 -5.82 39.87
CA SER A 313 4.15 -6.66 40.57
C SER A 313 3.33 -7.43 39.55
N SER A 314 3.65 -8.71 39.42
CA SER A 314 2.77 -9.71 38.79
C SER A 314 2.42 -10.79 39.82
N ALA A 315 2.20 -12.04 39.43
CA ALA A 315 1.98 -13.16 40.38
C ALA A 315 3.16 -13.38 41.37
N GLY A 316 4.24 -12.58 41.25
CA GLY A 316 5.30 -12.33 42.21
C GLY A 316 6.05 -11.03 41.85
N MET A 317 7.07 -10.66 42.62
CA MET A 317 7.97 -9.53 42.30
C MET A 317 9.02 -9.97 41.27
N ASN A 318 8.95 -9.44 40.04
CA ASN A 318 9.95 -9.68 39.02
C ASN A 318 10.85 -8.46 38.86
N LYS A 319 12.16 -8.67 38.81
CA LYS A 319 13.17 -7.62 38.60
C LYS A 319 13.66 -7.65 37.16
N HIS A 320 13.63 -6.50 36.50
CA HIS A 320 14.09 -6.30 35.13
C HIS A 320 15.19 -5.24 35.11
N TYR A 321 16.23 -5.45 34.31
CA TYR A 321 17.36 -4.52 34.21
C TYR A 321 17.37 -3.87 32.84
N LEU A 322 17.32 -2.54 32.80
CA LEU A 322 17.39 -1.80 31.55
C LEU A 322 18.81 -1.37 31.25
N GLU A 323 19.19 -1.55 29.99
CA GLU A 323 20.38 -0.96 29.40
C GLU A 323 19.95 0.23 28.53
N VAL A 324 20.18 1.43 29.05
CA VAL A 324 19.77 2.69 28.42
C VAL A 324 20.92 3.69 28.46
N ASP A 325 20.82 4.74 27.65
CA ASP A 325 21.81 5.79 27.48
C ASP A 325 21.90 6.73 28.69
N ASP A 326 20.78 7.28 29.15
CA ASP A 326 20.71 8.20 30.29
C ASP A 326 19.76 7.66 31.37
N ILE A 327 20.32 6.92 32.32
CA ILE A 327 19.54 6.21 33.34
C ILE A 327 18.67 7.15 34.18
N HIS A 328 19.16 8.34 34.50
CA HIS A 328 18.41 9.30 35.31
C HIS A 328 17.22 9.85 34.54
N ARG A 329 17.41 10.22 33.27
CA ARG A 329 16.32 10.66 32.39
C ARG A 329 15.28 9.55 32.19
N TRP A 330 15.72 8.31 32.03
CA TRP A 330 14.81 7.17 31.89
C TRP A 330 14.00 6.95 33.17
N LYS A 331 14.64 6.94 34.34
CA LYS A 331 13.95 6.83 35.64
C LYS A 331 12.92 7.95 35.82
N GLU A 332 13.31 9.21 35.60
CA GLU A 332 12.42 10.36 35.70
C GLU A 332 11.20 10.24 34.77
N LYS A 333 11.41 9.83 33.51
CA LYS A 333 10.33 9.68 32.54
C LYS A 333 9.39 8.53 32.86
N ILE A 334 9.91 7.42 33.39
CA ILE A 334 9.07 6.31 33.85
C ILE A 334 8.25 6.76 35.07
N GLU A 335 8.88 7.39 36.07
CA GLU A 335 8.20 7.93 37.26
C GLU A 335 7.06 8.90 36.91
N GLN A 336 7.26 9.78 35.93
CA GLN A 336 6.22 10.71 35.45
C GLN A 336 5.02 10.01 34.79
N ASN A 337 5.15 8.75 34.36
CA ASN A 337 4.15 8.02 33.58
C ASN A 337 3.61 6.77 34.27
N VAL A 338 4.25 6.31 35.34
CA VAL A 338 3.65 5.35 36.27
C VAL A 338 2.58 6.11 37.05
N LYS A 339 1.32 5.68 36.91
CA LYS A 339 0.24 6.25 37.72
C LYS A 339 0.54 5.93 39.18
N VAL A 340 0.78 6.96 39.98
CA VAL A 340 0.72 6.84 41.43
C VAL A 340 -0.75 6.55 41.75
N ASN A 341 -1.06 5.30 42.06
CA ASN A 341 -2.35 4.93 42.61
C ASN A 341 -2.50 5.45 44.03
#